data_AF-A0A4Q6ACT8-F1
#
_entry.id   AF-A0A4Q6ACT8-F1
#
_cell.length_a   1.000
_cell.length_b   1.000
_cell.length_c   1.000
_cell.angle_alpha   90.00
_cell.angle_beta   90.00
_cell.angle_gamma   90.00
#
_symmetry.space_group_name_H-M   'P 1'
#
loop_
_entity.id
_entity.type
_entity.pdbx_description
1 polymer ?
#
loop_
_entity_poly.entity_id
_entity_poly.type
_entity_poly.pdbx_seq_one_letter_code
_entity_poly.pdbx_strand_id
1 'polypeptide(L)'
;MAGGKETPRQKMIGMMYLVLTALLALQVSSAIMMKFKFLDDSLMGVNAKTIGDNVRTISSIQASVEEKNLAADRKVLEKAQAVRTRTSALIKEIDALRTELIKVTGGTDEDGMYVGAKEEELVMIHMVGNEQRKGVAYQLKDKLNNYASFITEQVPQVKIPNNKLAMDGSEDPLAKKDPQQRRKDFATLNFAQTPLVAALAVLAQKESEILKYESDALSVLGSQVGATIIKFEKMYAMASAEAKYVAAGTKYNADMFLSASSDAIVPTMTAQGRPVKVEGGRGKVEFTAAAGAYDKEGQSKQKWKGTIKFPFNGRDTTFTLEQEYVVVKPVIKVESQAVSALYFNCGNALNITVPALGALYDPSFSATGGTAIKGAKKGEVTIIPNSKQVKINVSSGGNAIGSETFSVRPIP
;
A
#
# COMPACT_ATOMS: atom_id res chain seq x y z
N MET A 1 -54.85 9.55 52.61
CA MET A 1 -55.21 10.75 53.41
C MET A 1 -53.98 11.65 53.35
N ALA A 2 -53.93 12.72 52.55
CA ALA A 2 -54.71 13.93 52.71
C ALA A 2 -54.89 14.64 51.34
N GLY A 3 -56.09 14.54 50.78
CA GLY A 3 -56.55 15.40 49.68
C GLY A 3 -57.06 16.72 50.24
N GLY A 4 -56.21 17.45 50.96
CA GLY A 4 -56.52 18.84 51.27
C GLY A 4 -56.52 19.61 49.95
N LYS A 5 -57.66 20.20 49.57
CA LYS A 5 -57.71 21.10 48.41
C LYS A 5 -56.72 22.23 48.68
N GLU A 6 -55.54 22.16 48.05
CA GLU A 6 -54.55 23.21 48.14
C GLU A 6 -55.21 24.54 47.81
N THR A 7 -55.07 25.49 48.72
CA THR A 7 -55.59 26.84 48.49
C THR A 7 -54.95 27.41 47.22
N PRO A 8 -55.63 28.29 46.46
CA PRO A 8 -55.07 28.88 45.24
C PRO A 8 -53.65 29.46 45.44
N ARG A 9 -53.35 29.95 46.65
CA ARG A 9 -52.03 30.42 47.07
C ARG A 9 -50.99 29.29 47.16
N GLN A 10 -51.34 28.12 47.72
CA GLN A 10 -50.44 26.97 47.78
C GLN A 10 -50.15 26.38 46.40
N LYS A 11 -51.15 26.35 45.50
CA LYS A 11 -50.93 25.96 44.10
C LYS A 11 -50.00 26.92 43.37
N MET A 12 -50.14 28.22 43.60
CA MET A 12 -49.24 29.24 43.03
C MET A 12 -47.82 29.07 43.55
N ILE A 13 -47.64 28.82 44.86
CA ILE A 13 -46.32 28.59 45.47
C ILE A 13 -45.71 27.28 44.97
N GLY A 14 -46.50 26.20 44.87
CA GLY A 14 -46.05 24.90 44.36
C GLY A 14 -45.66 24.96 42.88
N MET A 15 -46.45 25.64 42.04
CA MET A 15 -46.08 25.88 40.64
C MET A 15 -44.82 26.76 40.53
N MET A 16 -44.70 27.80 41.35
CA MET A 16 -43.49 28.64 41.37
C MET A 16 -42.26 27.84 41.78
N TYR A 17 -42.38 26.95 42.77
CA TYR A 17 -41.27 26.11 43.25
C TYR A 17 -40.88 25.05 42.21
N LEU A 18 -41.85 24.45 41.52
CA LEU A 18 -41.59 23.54 40.39
C LEU A 18 -40.91 24.27 39.23
N VAL A 19 -41.36 25.47 38.90
CA VAL A 19 -40.74 26.31 37.84
C VAL A 19 -39.33 26.72 38.24
N LEU A 20 -39.11 27.19 39.48
CA LEU A 20 -37.77 27.53 39.98
C LEU A 20 -36.83 26.33 40.04
N THR A 21 -37.32 25.18 40.47
CA THR A 21 -36.52 23.94 40.53
C THR A 21 -36.21 23.42 39.12
N ALA A 22 -37.16 23.52 38.18
CA ALA A 22 -36.92 23.22 36.78
C ALA A 22 -35.91 24.18 36.14
N LEU A 23 -35.97 25.49 36.47
CA LEU A 23 -35.00 26.49 36.01
C LEU A 23 -33.59 26.25 36.59
N LEU A 24 -33.49 25.90 37.88
CA LEU A 24 -32.22 25.50 38.52
C LEU A 24 -31.66 24.21 37.92
N ALA A 25 -32.51 23.24 37.58
CA ALA A 25 -32.10 22.00 36.93
C ALA A 25 -31.72 22.18 35.45
N LEU A 26 -32.29 23.18 34.76
CA LEU A 26 -31.96 23.56 33.39
C LEU A 26 -30.64 24.33 33.27
N GLN A 27 -30.16 24.94 34.36
CA GLN A 27 -28.84 25.58 34.34
C GLN A 27 -27.74 24.53 34.20
N VAL A 28 -27.06 24.54 33.05
CA VAL A 28 -25.91 23.68 32.80
C VAL A 28 -24.85 23.93 33.88
N SER A 29 -24.37 22.86 34.51
CA SER A 29 -23.41 22.95 35.61
C SER A 29 -22.08 23.53 35.10
N SER A 30 -21.43 24.36 35.92
CA SER A 30 -20.16 24.99 35.55
C SER A 30 -19.06 23.95 35.26
N ALA A 31 -19.15 22.76 35.86
CA ALA A 31 -18.27 21.63 35.57
C ALA A 31 -18.41 21.09 34.14
N ILE A 32 -19.64 21.08 33.58
CA ILE A 32 -19.87 20.65 32.19
C ILE A 32 -19.30 21.68 31.22
N MET A 33 -19.46 22.97 31.50
CA MET A 33 -18.88 24.04 30.67
C MET A 33 -17.34 23.97 30.62
N MET A 34 -16.70 23.68 31.76
CA MET A 34 -15.25 23.48 31.81
C MET A 34 -14.80 22.29 30.95
N LYS A 35 -15.58 21.19 30.91
CA LYS A 35 -15.28 20.04 30.04
C LYS A 35 -15.40 20.38 28.56
N PHE A 36 -16.39 21.17 28.17
CA PHE A 36 -16.52 21.62 26.78
C PHE A 36 -15.38 22.56 26.38
N LYS A 37 -14.96 23.46 27.28
CA LYS A 37 -13.80 24.33 27.02
C LYS A 37 -12.53 23.50 26.84
N PHE A 38 -12.31 22.52 27.71
CA PHE A 38 -11.17 21.61 27.58
C PHE A 38 -11.19 20.85 26.24
N LEU A 39 -12.37 20.42 25.77
CA LEU A 39 -12.51 19.75 24.48
C LEU A 39 -12.19 20.71 23.32
N ASP A 40 -12.69 21.94 23.37
CA ASP A 40 -12.37 22.99 22.40
C ASP A 40 -10.85 23.29 22.37
N ASP A 41 -10.23 23.54 23.53
CA ASP A 41 -8.79 23.78 23.66
C ASP A 41 -7.97 22.60 23.11
N SER A 42 -8.39 21.36 23.39
CA SER A 42 -7.74 20.15 22.88
C SER A 42 -7.87 20.04 21.36
N LEU A 43 -9.03 20.35 20.78
CA LEU A 43 -9.23 20.34 19.33
C LEU A 43 -8.40 21.42 18.65
N MET A 44 -8.37 22.64 19.20
CA MET A 44 -7.53 23.73 18.72
C MET A 44 -6.04 23.36 18.72
N GLY A 45 -5.56 22.70 19.77
CA GLY A 45 -4.18 22.19 19.83
C GLY A 45 -3.88 21.15 18.73
N VAL A 46 -4.81 20.22 18.48
CA VAL A 46 -4.69 19.24 17.39
C VAL A 46 -4.74 19.92 16.01
N ASN A 47 -5.61 20.91 15.84
CA ASN A 47 -5.74 21.66 14.60
C ASN A 47 -4.45 22.42 14.28
N ALA A 48 -3.87 23.12 15.26
CA ALA A 48 -2.60 23.83 15.11
C ALA A 48 -1.45 22.89 14.70
N LYS A 49 -1.38 21.70 15.31
CA LYS A 49 -0.41 20.68 14.93
C LYS A 49 -0.64 20.19 13.51
N THR A 50 -1.88 19.89 13.15
CA THR A 50 -2.25 19.38 11.81
C THR A 50 -1.92 20.40 10.72
N ILE A 51 -2.14 21.69 10.99
CA ILE A 51 -1.70 22.79 10.11
C ILE A 51 -0.19 22.71 9.86
N GLY A 52 0.62 22.55 10.92
CA GLY A 52 2.07 22.40 10.81
C GLY A 52 2.49 21.18 9.99
N ASP A 53 1.83 20.04 10.20
CA ASP A 53 2.10 18.81 9.46
C ASP A 53 1.69 18.91 7.97
N ASN A 54 0.58 19.58 7.66
CA ASN A 54 0.13 19.86 6.29
C ASN A 54 1.10 20.79 5.55
N VAL A 55 1.63 21.82 6.23
CA VAL A 55 2.67 22.70 5.67
C VAL A 55 3.93 21.90 5.32
N ARG A 56 4.41 21.02 6.21
CA ARG A 56 5.56 20.16 5.94
C ARG A 56 5.32 19.24 4.74
N THR A 57 4.12 18.67 4.64
CA THR A 57 3.74 17.79 3.52
C THR A 57 3.82 18.54 2.19
N ILE A 58 3.33 19.78 2.12
CA ILE A 58 3.43 20.61 0.92
C ILE A 58 4.90 20.91 0.58
N SER A 59 5.73 21.24 1.56
CA SER A 59 7.16 21.44 1.33
C SER A 59 7.84 20.18 0.78
N SER A 60 7.47 18.99 1.26
CA SER A 60 7.97 17.72 0.70
C SER A 60 7.49 17.49 -0.74
N ILE A 61 6.22 17.80 -1.05
CA ILE A 61 5.69 17.74 -2.42
C ILE A 61 6.49 18.67 -3.34
N GLN A 62 6.71 19.91 -2.91
CA GLN A 62 7.48 20.90 -3.66
C GLN A 62 8.91 20.40 -3.95
N ALA A 63 9.61 19.89 -2.94
CA ALA A 63 10.96 19.36 -3.10
C ALA A 63 11.00 18.19 -4.12
N SER A 64 10.05 17.25 -4.03
CA SER A 64 9.96 16.14 -5.00
C SER A 64 9.65 16.60 -6.43
N VAL A 65 8.87 17.67 -6.59
CA VAL A 65 8.55 18.24 -7.91
C VAL A 65 9.76 18.96 -8.51
N GLU A 66 10.51 19.72 -7.70
CA GLU A 66 11.72 20.43 -8.12
C GLU A 66 12.82 19.46 -8.54
N GLU A 67 13.00 18.35 -7.82
CA GLU A 67 13.99 17.31 -8.15
C GLU A 67 13.71 16.65 -9.52
N LYS A 68 12.45 16.34 -9.81
CA LYS A 68 12.06 15.62 -11.04
C LYS A 68 11.86 16.55 -12.25
N ASN A 69 11.47 17.80 -11.99
CA ASN A 69 11.20 18.84 -12.99
C ASN A 69 10.24 18.42 -14.12
N LEU A 70 9.21 17.62 -13.80
CA LEU A 70 8.22 17.15 -14.76
C LEU A 70 6.97 18.05 -14.78
N ALA A 71 6.44 18.32 -15.97
CA ALA A 71 5.23 19.14 -16.13
C ALA A 71 3.98 18.54 -15.44
N ALA A 72 3.88 17.20 -15.36
CA ALA A 72 2.80 16.53 -14.66
C ALA A 72 2.88 16.75 -13.13
N ASP A 73 4.08 16.74 -12.57
CA ASP A 73 4.32 16.89 -11.13
C ASP A 73 4.05 18.35 -10.71
N ARG A 74 4.37 19.33 -11.58
CA ARG A 74 3.99 20.74 -11.37
C ARG A 74 2.48 20.93 -11.21
N LYS A 75 1.66 20.24 -12.01
CA LYS A 75 0.19 20.26 -11.84
C LYS A 75 -0.26 19.69 -10.50
N VAL A 76 0.45 18.69 -9.97
CA VAL A 76 0.17 18.14 -8.64
C VAL A 76 0.49 19.15 -7.55
N LEU A 77 1.61 19.88 -7.68
CA LEU A 77 1.98 20.96 -6.78
C LEU A 77 0.96 22.11 -6.82
N GLU A 78 0.51 22.54 -8.00
CA GLU A 78 -0.54 23.55 -8.16
C GLU A 78 -1.83 23.15 -7.43
N LYS A 79 -2.24 21.88 -7.56
CA LYS A 79 -3.39 21.34 -6.80
C LYS A 79 -3.16 21.37 -5.30
N ALA A 80 -1.99 20.93 -4.83
CA ALA A 80 -1.65 20.93 -3.41
C ALA A 80 -1.68 22.35 -2.82
N GLN A 81 -1.13 23.33 -3.56
CA GLN A 81 -1.17 24.74 -3.19
C GLN A 81 -2.58 25.31 -3.21
N ALA A 82 -3.41 24.97 -4.21
CA ALA A 82 -4.80 25.40 -4.27
C ALA A 82 -5.60 24.85 -3.07
N VAL A 83 -5.39 23.58 -2.71
CA VAL A 83 -5.96 22.96 -1.51
C VAL A 83 -5.55 23.72 -0.26
N ARG A 84 -4.26 24.05 -0.11
CA ARG A 84 -3.78 24.79 1.06
C ARG A 84 -4.36 26.18 1.18
N THR A 85 -4.37 26.92 0.07
CA THR A 85 -4.88 28.29 0.03
C THR A 85 -6.35 28.34 0.41
N ARG A 86 -7.17 27.44 -0.15
CA ARG A 86 -8.60 27.40 0.13
C ARG A 86 -8.90 26.92 1.55
N THR A 87 -8.11 25.98 2.06
CA THR A 87 -8.18 25.53 3.47
C THR A 87 -7.85 26.68 4.42
N SER A 88 -6.72 27.36 4.20
CA SER A 88 -6.26 28.45 5.06
C SER A 88 -7.25 29.63 5.08
N ALA A 89 -7.86 29.95 3.94
CA ALA A 89 -8.91 30.96 3.86
C ALA A 89 -10.13 30.58 4.71
N LEU A 90 -10.59 29.32 4.60
CA LEU A 90 -11.77 28.85 5.35
C LEU A 90 -11.49 28.78 6.86
N ILE A 91 -10.33 28.28 7.28
CA ILE A 91 -9.93 28.25 8.70
C ILE A 91 -9.88 29.68 9.26
N LYS A 92 -9.28 30.63 8.52
CA LYS A 92 -9.21 32.03 8.96
C LYS A 92 -10.59 32.67 9.14
N GLU A 93 -11.56 32.29 8.32
CA GLU A 93 -12.95 32.75 8.48
C GLU A 93 -13.61 32.14 9.72
N ILE A 94 -13.35 30.86 10.01
CA ILE A 94 -13.86 30.22 11.23
C ILE A 94 -13.21 30.85 12.47
N ASP A 95 -11.91 31.11 12.45
CA ASP A 95 -11.20 31.83 13.53
C ASP A 95 -11.80 33.22 13.77
N ALA A 96 -12.11 33.96 12.69
CA ALA A 96 -12.76 35.25 12.78
C ALA A 96 -14.15 35.15 13.42
N LEU A 97 -14.93 34.14 13.02
CA LEU A 97 -16.25 33.86 13.58
C LEU A 97 -16.18 33.49 15.07
N ARG A 98 -15.21 32.65 15.47
CA ARG A 98 -14.95 32.30 16.87
C ARG A 98 -14.64 33.55 17.69
N THR A 99 -13.76 34.41 17.19
CA THR A 99 -13.37 35.67 17.84
C THR A 99 -14.58 36.61 17.98
N GLU A 100 -15.41 36.68 16.95
CA GLU A 100 -16.63 37.48 16.96
C GLU A 100 -17.64 36.96 18.00
N LEU A 101 -17.88 35.64 18.03
CA LEU A 101 -18.77 35.02 19.02
C LEU A 101 -18.30 35.30 20.45
N ILE A 102 -17.02 35.11 20.74
CA ILE A 102 -16.44 35.41 22.07
C ILE A 102 -16.67 36.88 22.43
N LYS A 103 -16.48 37.80 21.47
CA LYS A 103 -16.67 39.24 21.69
C LYS A 103 -18.13 39.60 21.97
N VAL A 104 -19.08 39.08 21.20
CA VAL A 104 -20.51 39.42 21.39
C VAL A 104 -21.06 38.85 22.69
N THR A 105 -20.49 37.75 23.19
CA THR A 105 -20.87 37.13 24.48
C THR A 105 -20.10 37.70 25.68
N GLY A 106 -19.47 38.87 25.56
CA GLY A 106 -18.83 39.56 26.70
C GLY A 106 -17.33 39.28 26.90
N GLY A 107 -16.68 38.57 25.99
CA GLY A 107 -15.23 38.40 25.98
C GLY A 107 -14.71 37.32 26.94
N THR A 108 -13.44 37.48 27.32
CA THR A 108 -12.71 36.58 28.21
C THR A 108 -12.35 37.33 29.48
N ASP A 109 -12.44 36.67 30.63
CA ASP A 109 -12.00 37.21 31.92
C ASP A 109 -10.46 37.11 32.12
N GLU A 110 -9.98 37.61 33.25
CA GLU A 110 -8.55 37.63 33.61
C GLU A 110 -7.95 36.21 33.74
N ASP A 111 -8.78 35.20 34.01
CA ASP A 111 -8.39 33.80 34.18
C ASP A 111 -8.44 33.02 32.84
N GLY A 112 -8.79 33.67 31.73
CA GLY A 112 -8.87 33.03 30.42
C GLY A 112 -10.16 32.23 30.19
N MET A 113 -11.19 32.42 31.01
CA MET A 113 -12.50 31.80 30.87
C MET A 113 -13.46 32.73 30.12
N TYR A 114 -14.40 32.13 29.38
CA TYR A 114 -15.38 32.90 28.63
C TYR A 114 -16.46 33.46 29.55
N VAL A 115 -16.61 34.78 29.58
CA VAL A 115 -17.61 35.47 30.42
C VAL A 115 -19.02 34.98 30.09
N GLY A 116 -19.34 34.90 28.80
CA GLY A 116 -20.61 34.37 28.29
C GLY A 116 -20.58 32.87 28.00
N ALA A 117 -19.84 32.05 28.76
CA ALA A 117 -19.76 30.60 28.51
C ALA A 117 -21.14 29.91 28.38
N LYS A 118 -22.14 30.38 29.13
CA LYS A 118 -23.51 29.85 29.14
C LYS A 118 -24.48 30.59 28.22
N GLU A 119 -24.00 31.61 27.49
CA GLU A 119 -24.87 32.39 26.60
C GLU A 119 -25.30 31.55 25.41
N GLU A 120 -26.61 31.37 25.26
CA GLU A 120 -27.26 30.64 24.17
C GLU A 120 -27.96 31.61 23.21
N GLU A 121 -28.60 32.65 23.74
CA GLU A 121 -29.43 33.57 22.95
C GLU A 121 -28.58 34.38 21.97
N LEU A 122 -27.46 34.96 22.43
CA LEU A 122 -26.56 35.72 21.57
C LEU A 122 -25.92 34.83 20.48
N VAL A 123 -25.61 33.57 20.82
CA VAL A 123 -25.11 32.59 19.86
C VAL A 123 -26.19 32.29 18.80
N MET A 124 -27.43 32.03 19.22
CA MET A 124 -28.56 31.79 18.33
C MET A 124 -28.80 32.97 17.39
N ILE A 125 -28.86 34.19 17.93
CA ILE A 125 -29.09 35.42 17.17
C ILE A 125 -27.99 35.61 16.11
N HIS A 126 -26.74 35.36 16.46
CA HIS A 126 -25.62 35.56 15.54
C HIS A 126 -25.53 34.43 14.47
N MET A 127 -25.62 33.19 14.91
CA MET A 127 -25.37 32.01 14.07
C MET A 127 -26.59 31.58 13.26
N VAL A 128 -27.77 31.53 13.87
CA VAL A 128 -29.01 31.12 13.21
C VAL A 128 -29.78 32.33 12.69
N GLY A 129 -29.64 33.47 13.36
CA GLY A 129 -30.46 34.65 13.09
C GLY A 129 -31.79 34.57 13.83
N ASN A 130 -32.46 35.73 13.94
CA ASN A 130 -33.84 35.81 14.42
C ASN A 130 -34.80 35.09 13.46
N GLU A 131 -36.12 35.27 13.59
CA GLU A 131 -37.15 34.54 12.85
C GLU A 131 -36.97 34.43 11.32
N GLN A 132 -36.16 35.30 10.71
CA GLN A 132 -35.82 35.28 9.28
C GLN A 132 -34.77 34.23 8.86
N ARG A 133 -34.12 33.51 9.79
CA ARG A 133 -33.09 32.47 9.49
C ARG A 133 -31.96 32.95 8.56
N LYS A 134 -31.35 34.08 8.90
CA LYS A 134 -30.27 34.72 8.12
C LYS A 134 -28.94 34.84 8.88
N GLY A 135 -28.72 33.98 9.89
CA GLY A 135 -27.47 33.99 10.65
C GLY A 135 -26.27 33.47 9.86
N VAL A 136 -25.08 33.69 10.42
CA VAL A 136 -23.79 33.40 9.77
C VAL A 136 -23.57 31.90 9.53
N ALA A 137 -24.22 31.02 10.30
CA ALA A 137 -24.07 29.57 10.14
C ALA A 137 -24.57 29.06 8.79
N TYR A 138 -25.50 29.74 8.13
CA TYR A 138 -25.96 29.39 6.78
C TYR A 138 -24.87 29.68 5.73
N GLN A 139 -24.18 30.81 5.84
CA GLN A 139 -23.04 31.11 4.96
C GLN A 139 -21.89 30.14 5.21
N LEU A 140 -21.63 29.82 6.49
CA LEU A 140 -20.64 28.82 6.86
C LEU A 140 -20.98 27.44 6.27
N LYS A 141 -22.26 27.01 6.33
CA LYS A 141 -22.74 25.77 5.71
C LYS A 141 -22.38 25.70 4.23
N ASP A 142 -22.67 26.77 3.49
CA ASP A 142 -22.39 26.83 2.06
C ASP A 142 -20.89 26.75 1.78
N LYS A 143 -20.08 27.49 2.54
CA LYS A 143 -18.61 27.47 2.38
C LYS A 143 -18.01 26.10 2.71
N LEU A 144 -18.50 25.44 3.76
CA LEU A 144 -18.10 24.08 4.15
C LEU A 144 -18.42 23.05 3.06
N ASN A 145 -19.63 23.10 2.50
CA ASN A 145 -20.04 22.16 1.45
C ASN A 145 -19.39 22.47 0.09
N ASN A 146 -19.13 23.75 -0.21
CA ASN A 146 -18.34 24.15 -1.37
C ASN A 146 -16.88 23.69 -1.26
N TYR A 147 -16.31 23.73 -0.04
CA TYR A 147 -14.97 23.18 0.21
C TYR A 147 -14.94 21.66 0.00
N ALA A 148 -15.95 20.93 0.48
CA ALA A 148 -16.09 19.49 0.23
C ALA A 148 -16.10 19.17 -1.27
N SER A 149 -16.92 19.90 -2.02
CA SER A 149 -17.03 19.75 -3.48
C SER A 149 -15.71 20.04 -4.18
N PHE A 150 -15.02 21.09 -3.75
CA PHE A 150 -13.70 21.44 -4.28
C PHE A 150 -12.66 20.34 -4.02
N ILE A 151 -12.60 19.76 -2.82
CA ILE A 151 -11.66 18.67 -2.52
C ILE A 151 -11.96 17.45 -3.42
N THR A 152 -13.23 17.06 -3.53
CA THR A 152 -13.65 15.95 -4.39
C THR A 152 -13.31 16.19 -5.86
N GLU A 153 -13.41 17.44 -6.34
CA GLU A 153 -13.04 17.83 -7.71
C GLU A 153 -11.52 17.81 -7.94
N GLN A 154 -10.74 18.38 -7.02
CA GLN A 154 -9.29 18.46 -7.16
C GLN A 154 -8.61 17.10 -6.97
N VAL A 155 -9.12 16.29 -6.03
CA VAL A 155 -8.56 15.00 -5.61
C VAL A 155 -9.68 13.95 -5.48
N PRO A 156 -10.14 13.35 -6.59
CA PRO A 156 -11.26 12.40 -6.60
C PRO A 156 -11.06 11.12 -5.77
N GLN A 157 -9.82 10.82 -5.39
CA GLN A 157 -9.48 9.69 -4.53
C GLN A 157 -9.89 9.94 -3.06
N VAL A 158 -10.04 11.20 -2.64
CA VAL A 158 -10.52 11.56 -1.30
C VAL A 158 -12.04 11.44 -1.27
N LYS A 159 -12.55 10.59 -0.38
CA LYS A 159 -14.00 10.36 -0.24
C LYS A 159 -14.55 11.13 0.94
N ILE A 160 -15.32 12.18 0.64
CA ILE A 160 -16.08 12.92 1.64
C ILE A 160 -17.51 12.38 1.67
N PRO A 161 -18.02 11.91 2.83
CA PRO A 161 -19.39 11.40 2.94
C PRO A 161 -20.43 12.41 2.44
N ASN A 162 -21.28 11.97 1.52
CA ASN A 162 -22.30 12.80 0.84
C ASN A 162 -21.77 14.08 0.18
N ASN A 163 -20.44 14.20 0.02
CA ASN A 163 -19.78 15.42 -0.43
C ASN A 163 -20.20 16.67 0.40
N LYS A 164 -20.41 16.49 1.71
CA LYS A 164 -20.85 17.56 2.62
C LYS A 164 -20.07 17.52 3.93
N LEU A 165 -19.67 18.70 4.41
CA LEU A 165 -19.11 18.91 5.75
C LEU A 165 -20.15 19.47 6.73
N ALA A 166 -21.16 20.17 6.21
CA ALA A 166 -22.24 20.75 6.99
C ALA A 166 -23.55 20.04 6.66
N MET A 167 -23.75 18.88 7.30
CA MET A 167 -24.91 18.02 7.13
C MET A 167 -26.12 18.56 7.91
N ASP A 168 -27.31 18.41 7.31
CA ASP A 168 -28.57 18.61 8.03
C ASP A 168 -28.88 17.39 8.91
N GLY A 169 -29.79 17.53 9.87
CA GLY A 169 -30.14 16.45 10.80
C GLY A 169 -30.65 15.17 10.10
N SER A 170 -31.20 15.29 8.88
CA SER A 170 -31.61 14.15 8.06
C SER A 170 -30.44 13.33 7.51
N GLU A 171 -29.27 13.94 7.38
CA GLU A 171 -28.08 13.36 6.77
C GLU A 171 -27.05 12.93 7.83
N ASP A 172 -27.02 13.62 8.98
CA ASP A 172 -26.09 13.34 10.07
C ASP A 172 -26.33 11.95 10.70
N PRO A 173 -25.29 11.10 10.86
CA PRO A 173 -25.42 9.75 11.37
C PRO A 173 -26.02 9.62 12.79
N LEU A 174 -25.83 10.63 13.63
CA LEU A 174 -26.32 10.69 15.00
C LEU A 174 -27.71 11.35 15.03
N ALA A 175 -27.86 12.52 14.45
CA ALA A 175 -29.11 13.28 14.50
C ALA A 175 -30.27 12.58 13.78
N LYS A 176 -30.00 11.80 12.71
CA LYS A 176 -31.04 11.10 11.96
C LYS A 176 -31.80 10.04 12.76
N LYS A 177 -31.23 9.58 13.88
CA LYS A 177 -31.84 8.58 14.76
C LYS A 177 -32.84 9.20 15.74
N ASP A 178 -32.76 10.51 15.96
CA ASP A 178 -33.64 11.25 16.87
C ASP A 178 -34.74 11.97 16.06
N PRO A 179 -36.04 11.72 16.34
CA PRO A 179 -37.14 12.36 15.61
C PRO A 179 -37.15 13.89 15.64
N GLN A 180 -36.67 14.50 16.73
CA GLN A 180 -36.60 15.95 16.92
C GLN A 180 -35.39 16.55 16.23
N GLN A 181 -34.23 15.89 16.31
CA GLN A 181 -33.00 16.42 15.70
C GLN A 181 -32.97 16.21 14.19
N ARG A 182 -33.56 15.11 13.67
CA ARG A 182 -33.58 14.79 12.24
C ARG A 182 -34.21 15.89 11.36
N ARG A 183 -35.11 16.70 11.92
CA ARG A 183 -35.83 17.77 11.19
C ARG A 183 -35.08 19.10 11.17
N LYS A 184 -34.00 19.23 11.93
CA LYS A 184 -33.23 20.49 12.02
C LYS A 184 -32.27 20.60 10.85
N ASP A 185 -32.13 21.82 10.33
CA ASP A 185 -31.03 22.16 9.43
C ASP A 185 -29.71 22.30 10.20
N PHE A 186 -28.58 22.32 9.49
CA PHE A 186 -27.24 22.43 10.08
C PHE A 186 -27.12 23.58 11.08
N ALA A 187 -27.63 24.77 10.75
CA ALA A 187 -27.54 25.95 11.60
C ALA A 187 -28.30 25.74 12.92
N THR A 188 -29.56 25.31 12.83
CA THR A 188 -30.41 25.09 14.02
C THR A 188 -29.93 23.92 14.85
N LEU A 189 -29.43 22.85 14.21
CA LEU A 189 -28.91 21.67 14.86
C LEU A 189 -27.70 21.99 15.75
N ASN A 190 -26.83 22.87 15.27
CA ASN A 190 -25.56 23.16 15.93
C ASN A 190 -25.58 24.41 16.82
N PHE A 191 -26.45 25.41 16.55
CA PHE A 191 -26.32 26.73 17.17
C PHE A 191 -27.61 27.34 17.77
N ALA A 192 -28.78 26.70 17.68
CA ALA A 192 -30.03 27.34 18.14
C ALA A 192 -30.25 27.33 19.66
N GLN A 193 -29.80 26.30 20.36
CA GLN A 193 -29.91 26.15 21.82
C GLN A 193 -28.58 25.61 22.34
N THR A 194 -27.51 26.32 21.97
CA THR A 194 -26.15 25.87 22.14
C THR A 194 -25.37 26.95 22.88
N PRO A 195 -24.87 26.67 24.09
CA PRO A 195 -24.02 27.61 24.82
C PRO A 195 -22.77 27.96 24.02
N LEU A 196 -22.22 29.15 24.22
CA LEU A 196 -20.99 29.61 23.55
C LEU A 196 -19.89 28.55 23.52
N VAL A 197 -19.58 27.93 24.66
CA VAL A 197 -18.47 26.96 24.73
C VAL A 197 -18.73 25.73 23.83
N ALA A 198 -19.98 25.29 23.74
CA ALA A 198 -20.36 24.20 22.85
C ALA A 198 -20.35 24.65 21.38
N ALA A 199 -20.77 25.88 21.09
CA ALA A 199 -20.70 26.44 19.74
C ALA A 199 -19.25 26.56 19.24
N LEU A 200 -18.34 27.02 20.09
CA LEU A 200 -16.89 27.05 19.81
C LEU A 200 -16.37 25.63 19.56
N ALA A 201 -16.70 24.66 20.41
CA ALA A 201 -16.30 23.26 20.20
C ALA A 201 -16.80 22.70 18.85
N VAL A 202 -18.01 23.05 18.41
CA VAL A 202 -18.51 22.68 17.07
C VAL A 202 -17.64 23.30 15.97
N LEU A 203 -17.30 24.58 16.09
CA LEU A 203 -16.42 25.26 15.11
C LEU A 203 -15.03 24.61 15.07
N ALA A 204 -14.43 24.31 16.23
CA ALA A 204 -13.15 23.62 16.31
C ALA A 204 -13.21 22.22 15.70
N GLN A 205 -14.31 21.48 15.92
CA GLN A 205 -14.54 20.20 15.26
C GLN A 205 -14.60 20.35 13.73
N LYS A 206 -15.27 21.39 13.22
CA LYS A 206 -15.35 21.64 11.77
C LYS A 206 -14.00 21.99 11.17
N GLU A 207 -13.19 22.76 11.88
CA GLU A 207 -11.78 22.97 11.52
C GLU A 207 -11.00 21.65 11.47
N SER A 208 -11.15 20.77 12.47
CA SER A 208 -10.52 19.45 12.47
C SER A 208 -10.93 18.62 11.26
N GLU A 209 -12.20 18.63 10.89
CA GLU A 209 -12.71 17.95 9.69
C GLU A 209 -12.09 18.52 8.42
N ILE A 210 -12.06 19.85 8.26
CA ILE A 210 -11.41 20.52 7.12
C ILE A 210 -9.94 20.12 7.01
N LEU A 211 -9.18 20.25 8.11
CA LEU A 211 -7.76 19.96 8.15
C LEU A 211 -7.46 18.49 7.89
N LYS A 212 -8.32 17.58 8.35
CA LYS A 212 -8.23 16.16 8.03
C LYS A 212 -8.35 15.91 6.52
N TYR A 213 -9.36 16.50 5.87
CA TYR A 213 -9.54 16.31 4.42
C TYR A 213 -8.43 17.00 3.60
N GLU A 214 -7.87 18.11 4.10
CA GLU A 214 -6.63 18.67 3.57
C GLU A 214 -5.48 17.65 3.68
N SER A 215 -5.25 17.05 4.85
CA SER A 215 -4.20 16.04 5.05
C SER A 215 -4.38 14.84 4.12
N ASP A 216 -5.60 14.33 3.99
CA ASP A 216 -5.92 13.20 3.10
C ASP A 216 -5.66 13.57 1.63
N ALA A 217 -6.06 14.77 1.20
CA ALA A 217 -5.80 15.27 -0.15
C ALA A 217 -4.31 15.45 -0.43
N LEU A 218 -3.57 16.06 0.50
CA LEU A 218 -2.12 16.26 0.39
C LEU A 218 -1.38 14.92 0.40
N SER A 219 -1.84 13.92 1.16
CA SER A 219 -1.26 12.58 1.17
C SER A 219 -1.39 11.91 -0.20
N VAL A 220 -2.59 11.97 -0.81
CA VAL A 220 -2.82 11.45 -2.16
C VAL A 220 -1.94 12.17 -3.18
N LEU A 221 -1.93 13.51 -3.17
CA LEU A 221 -1.12 14.30 -4.09
C LEU A 221 0.38 14.02 -3.91
N GLY A 222 0.85 13.90 -2.67
CA GLY A 222 2.24 13.52 -2.37
C GLY A 222 2.62 12.15 -2.89
N SER A 223 1.72 11.17 -2.81
CA SER A 223 1.97 9.84 -3.38
C SER A 223 2.15 9.86 -4.90
N GLN A 224 1.43 10.75 -5.61
CA GLN A 224 1.52 10.88 -7.07
C GLN A 224 2.88 11.41 -7.54
N VAL A 225 3.51 12.27 -6.74
CA VAL A 225 4.86 12.80 -7.03
C VAL A 225 5.96 11.96 -6.38
N GLY A 226 5.62 10.81 -5.78
CA GLY A 226 6.59 9.96 -5.09
C GLY A 226 7.21 10.60 -3.84
N ALA A 227 6.53 11.55 -3.21
CA ALA A 227 6.92 12.07 -1.89
C ALA A 227 6.73 11.01 -0.79
N THR A 228 6.05 9.89 -1.09
CA THR A 228 6.03 8.71 -0.22
C THR A 228 7.39 8.02 -0.27
N ILE A 229 8.17 8.16 0.81
CA ILE A 229 9.44 7.46 0.99
C ILE A 229 9.16 5.95 1.04
N ILE A 230 9.55 5.22 -0.01
CA ILE A 230 9.52 3.75 0.00
C ILE A 230 10.61 3.28 0.96
N LYS A 231 10.21 2.71 2.10
CA LYS A 231 11.14 2.07 3.03
C LYS A 231 11.49 0.68 2.49
N PHE A 232 12.77 0.51 2.13
CA PHE A 232 13.33 -0.80 1.81
C PHE A 232 13.94 -1.40 3.08
N GLU A 233 13.25 -2.38 3.65
CA GLU A 233 13.62 -2.98 4.94
C GLU A 233 14.52 -4.21 4.77
N LYS A 234 14.45 -4.88 3.61
CA LYS A 234 15.20 -6.10 3.33
C LYS A 234 16.33 -5.82 2.36
N MET A 235 17.56 -6.00 2.83
CA MET A 235 18.78 -5.82 2.05
C MET A 235 19.45 -7.16 1.77
N TYR A 236 19.94 -7.34 0.55
CA TYR A 236 20.62 -8.55 0.08
C TYR A 236 21.89 -8.17 -0.68
N ALA A 237 23.04 -8.68 -0.26
CA ALA A 237 24.26 -8.61 -1.07
C ALA A 237 24.20 -9.66 -2.18
N MET A 238 24.53 -9.27 -3.39
CA MET A 238 24.62 -10.16 -4.55
C MET A 238 25.92 -9.91 -5.32
N ALA A 239 26.34 -10.90 -6.09
CA ALA A 239 27.43 -10.79 -7.04
C ALA A 239 27.00 -11.34 -8.40
N SER A 240 27.35 -10.63 -9.47
CA SER A 240 27.19 -11.07 -10.85
C SER A 240 28.56 -11.33 -11.44
N ALA A 241 28.86 -12.60 -11.69
CA ALA A 241 30.15 -13.01 -12.25
C ALA A 241 30.06 -13.17 -13.77
N GLU A 242 31.11 -12.78 -14.50
CA GLU A 242 31.21 -13.00 -15.95
C GLU A 242 31.24 -14.49 -16.30
N ALA A 243 31.94 -15.29 -15.47
CA ALA A 243 32.06 -16.73 -15.65
C ALA A 243 31.91 -17.46 -14.30
N LYS A 244 31.16 -18.56 -14.30
CA LYS A 244 31.05 -19.45 -13.12
C LYS A 244 32.25 -20.39 -12.95
N TYR A 245 32.99 -20.63 -14.02
CA TYR A 245 34.17 -21.50 -14.05
C TYR A 245 35.33 -20.74 -14.67
N VAL A 246 36.45 -20.69 -13.97
CA VAL A 246 37.69 -20.02 -14.41
C VAL A 246 38.88 -20.95 -14.22
N ALA A 247 39.85 -20.89 -15.12
CA ALA A 247 41.05 -21.71 -15.04
C ALA A 247 42.00 -21.19 -13.94
N ALA A 248 42.72 -22.09 -13.27
CA ALA A 248 43.69 -21.71 -12.25
C ALA A 248 44.75 -20.75 -12.84
N GLY A 249 45.03 -19.65 -12.13
CA GLY A 249 45.95 -18.60 -12.58
C GLY A 249 45.31 -17.51 -13.47
N THR A 250 44.03 -17.66 -13.85
CA THR A 250 43.28 -16.61 -14.57
C THR A 250 42.53 -15.67 -13.63
N LYS A 251 42.19 -14.46 -14.09
CA LYS A 251 41.44 -13.48 -13.30
C LYS A 251 39.96 -13.87 -13.24
N TYR A 252 39.38 -13.78 -12.04
CA TYR A 252 37.94 -13.89 -11.82
C TYR A 252 37.33 -12.49 -11.73
N ASN A 253 36.43 -12.14 -12.64
CA ASN A 253 35.73 -10.87 -12.67
C ASN A 253 34.28 -11.05 -12.20
N ALA A 254 33.85 -10.21 -11.24
CA ALA A 254 32.48 -10.14 -10.77
C ALA A 254 32.14 -8.76 -10.22
N ASP A 255 30.92 -8.30 -10.49
CA ASP A 255 30.36 -7.09 -9.92
C ASP A 255 29.59 -7.43 -8.65
N MET A 256 29.87 -6.72 -7.56
CA MET A 256 29.12 -6.81 -6.30
C MET A 256 28.12 -5.66 -6.20
N PHE A 257 26.90 -5.96 -5.77
CA PHE A 257 25.86 -4.95 -5.57
C PHE A 257 24.95 -5.30 -4.40
N LEU A 258 24.40 -4.25 -3.78
CA LEU A 258 23.39 -4.37 -2.74
C LEU A 258 22.02 -4.21 -3.38
N SER A 259 21.15 -5.19 -3.17
CA SER A 259 19.75 -5.15 -3.59
C SER A 259 18.85 -4.92 -2.38
N ALA A 260 17.85 -4.07 -2.55
CA ALA A 260 16.90 -3.70 -1.51
C ALA A 260 15.48 -4.11 -1.93
N SER A 261 14.66 -4.58 -0.99
CA SER A 261 13.25 -4.92 -1.21
C SER A 261 12.39 -4.51 -0.01
N SER A 262 11.08 -4.43 -0.24
CA SER A 262 10.09 -4.04 0.76
C SER A 262 8.94 -5.04 0.77
N ASP A 263 8.44 -5.41 1.95
CA ASP A 263 7.24 -6.25 2.06
C ASP A 263 5.96 -5.49 1.71
N ALA A 264 5.99 -4.15 1.78
CA ALA A 264 4.86 -3.30 1.44
C ALA A 264 4.54 -3.29 -0.06
N ILE A 265 5.51 -3.63 -0.92
CA ILE A 265 5.35 -3.61 -2.38
C ILE A 265 5.88 -4.91 -2.97
N VAL A 266 4.96 -5.77 -3.42
CA VAL A 266 5.31 -7.01 -4.11
C VAL A 266 5.36 -6.75 -5.62
N PRO A 267 6.54 -6.76 -6.26
CA PRO A 267 6.66 -6.54 -7.70
C PRO A 267 6.07 -7.72 -8.48
N THR A 268 5.57 -7.44 -9.68
CA THR A 268 5.20 -8.49 -10.63
C THR A 268 6.38 -8.79 -11.53
N MET A 269 6.82 -10.04 -11.61
CA MET A 269 7.97 -10.45 -12.41
C MET A 269 7.58 -11.48 -13.46
N THR A 270 8.22 -11.39 -14.64
CA THR A 270 8.11 -12.42 -15.68
C THR A 270 9.48 -12.84 -16.19
N ALA A 271 9.60 -14.09 -16.62
CA ALA A 271 10.75 -14.64 -17.34
C ALA A 271 10.25 -15.31 -18.61
N GLN A 272 10.83 -14.95 -19.76
CA GLN A 272 10.38 -15.44 -21.08
C GLN A 272 8.87 -15.24 -21.31
N GLY A 273 8.31 -14.15 -20.79
CA GLY A 273 6.88 -13.84 -20.88
C GLY A 273 5.96 -14.63 -19.92
N ARG A 274 6.51 -15.52 -19.09
CA ARG A 274 5.73 -16.28 -18.09
C ARG A 274 5.89 -15.66 -16.70
N PRO A 275 4.82 -15.57 -15.89
CA PRO A 275 4.92 -15.06 -14.52
C PRO A 275 5.80 -15.97 -13.68
N VAL A 276 6.59 -15.39 -12.78
CA VAL A 276 7.47 -16.13 -11.87
C VAL A 276 7.06 -15.91 -10.41
N LYS A 277 7.31 -16.92 -9.57
CA LYS A 277 7.02 -16.83 -8.14
C LYS A 277 7.99 -15.84 -7.50
N VAL A 278 7.45 -14.82 -6.84
CA VAL A 278 8.23 -13.80 -6.11
C VAL A 278 8.18 -14.10 -4.61
N GLU A 279 9.33 -14.27 -3.98
CA GLU A 279 9.49 -14.50 -2.55
C GLU A 279 10.51 -13.50 -1.97
N GLY A 280 10.06 -12.61 -1.08
CA GLY A 280 10.92 -11.58 -0.47
C GLY A 280 11.58 -10.67 -1.50
N GLY A 281 10.82 -10.21 -2.50
CA GLY A 281 11.32 -9.37 -3.59
C GLY A 281 12.18 -10.08 -4.64
N ARG A 282 12.38 -11.40 -4.55
CA ARG A 282 13.18 -12.19 -5.50
C ARG A 282 12.31 -13.12 -6.33
N GLY A 283 12.37 -13.01 -7.66
CA GLY A 283 11.72 -13.93 -8.58
C GLY A 283 12.55 -15.20 -8.79
N LYS A 284 11.95 -16.37 -8.58
CA LYS A 284 12.57 -17.67 -8.89
C LYS A 284 12.30 -18.05 -10.35
N VAL A 285 13.36 -18.18 -11.15
CA VAL A 285 13.28 -18.54 -12.57
C VAL A 285 13.80 -19.96 -12.76
N GLU A 286 12.97 -20.82 -13.36
CA GLU A 286 13.33 -22.20 -13.67
C GLU A 286 12.68 -22.61 -15.00
N PHE A 287 13.48 -23.17 -15.91
CA PHE A 287 13.01 -23.77 -17.16
C PHE A 287 14.06 -24.76 -17.68
N THR A 288 13.63 -25.73 -18.49
CA THR A 288 14.54 -26.68 -19.14
C THR A 288 15.30 -25.98 -20.27
N ALA A 289 16.63 -26.00 -20.21
CA ALA A 289 17.48 -25.46 -21.25
C ALA A 289 17.44 -26.31 -22.52
N ALA A 290 17.29 -25.68 -23.68
CA ALA A 290 17.32 -26.32 -24.99
C ALA A 290 18.17 -25.52 -25.98
N ALA A 291 18.75 -26.18 -26.97
CA ALA A 291 19.51 -25.56 -28.04
C ALA A 291 19.25 -26.28 -29.37
N GLY A 292 19.05 -25.51 -30.44
CA GLY A 292 18.82 -26.06 -31.79
C GLY A 292 20.10 -26.34 -32.58
N ALA A 293 21.20 -25.65 -32.25
CA ALA A 293 22.50 -25.83 -32.87
C ALA A 293 23.62 -25.57 -31.86
N TYR A 294 24.76 -26.24 -32.08
CA TYR A 294 25.96 -26.13 -31.28
C TYR A 294 27.14 -25.74 -32.17
N ASP A 295 28.10 -24.99 -31.61
CA ASP A 295 29.36 -24.67 -32.27
C ASP A 295 30.32 -25.88 -32.31
N LYS A 296 31.54 -25.66 -32.84
CA LYS A 296 32.57 -26.71 -32.95
C LYS A 296 33.03 -27.25 -31.59
N GLU A 297 32.83 -26.49 -30.52
CA GLU A 297 33.19 -26.86 -29.15
C GLU A 297 32.00 -27.52 -28.42
N GLY A 298 30.88 -27.71 -29.11
CA GLY A 298 29.67 -28.33 -28.56
C GLY A 298 28.91 -27.39 -27.64
N GLN A 299 29.09 -26.08 -27.76
CA GLN A 299 28.42 -25.08 -26.93
C GLN A 299 27.35 -24.30 -27.73
N SER A 300 26.34 -23.80 -27.04
CA SER A 300 25.29 -22.98 -27.62
C SER A 300 24.96 -21.82 -26.68
N LYS A 301 25.30 -20.60 -27.09
CA LYS A 301 24.94 -19.39 -26.34
C LYS A 301 23.45 -19.12 -26.49
N GLN A 302 22.77 -19.03 -25.36
CA GLN A 302 21.35 -18.78 -25.26
C GLN A 302 21.12 -17.53 -24.41
N LYS A 303 19.94 -16.94 -24.55
CA LYS A 303 19.53 -15.78 -23.76
C LYS A 303 18.07 -15.83 -23.40
N TRP A 304 17.73 -15.25 -22.26
CA TRP A 304 16.34 -15.07 -21.86
C TRP A 304 16.11 -13.64 -21.38
N LYS A 305 14.87 -13.17 -21.58
CA LYS A 305 14.44 -11.83 -21.17
C LYS A 305 13.54 -11.93 -19.94
N GLY A 306 13.80 -11.07 -18.97
CA GLY A 306 12.97 -10.89 -17.79
C GLY A 306 12.38 -9.48 -17.72
N THR A 307 11.21 -9.36 -17.09
CA THR A 307 10.63 -8.06 -16.77
C THR A 307 10.24 -8.00 -15.29
N ILE A 308 10.43 -6.83 -14.69
CA ILE A 308 10.04 -6.54 -13.31
C ILE A 308 9.19 -5.27 -13.35
N LYS A 309 7.91 -5.40 -13.02
CA LYS A 309 6.99 -4.26 -12.89
C LYS A 309 6.91 -3.84 -11.43
N PHE A 310 7.25 -2.58 -11.16
CA PHE A 310 7.36 -2.01 -9.82
C PHE A 310 6.93 -0.53 -9.84
N PRO A 311 6.13 -0.06 -8.86
CA PRO A 311 5.79 1.35 -8.74
C PRO A 311 7.02 2.14 -8.28
N PHE A 312 7.61 2.91 -9.19
CA PHE A 312 8.76 3.76 -8.93
C PHE A 312 8.36 5.21 -9.15
N ASN A 313 8.67 6.09 -8.19
CA ASN A 313 8.35 7.52 -8.29
C ASN A 313 6.85 7.83 -8.54
N GLY A 314 5.95 7.05 -7.94
CA GLY A 314 4.50 7.23 -8.10
C GLY A 314 3.92 6.66 -9.41
N ARG A 315 4.71 5.94 -10.21
CA ARG A 315 4.29 5.36 -11.49
C ARG A 315 4.71 3.91 -11.63
N ASP A 316 3.83 3.11 -12.22
CA ASP A 316 4.14 1.76 -12.64
C ASP A 316 5.28 1.77 -13.66
N THR A 317 6.46 1.31 -13.25
CA THR A 317 7.66 1.27 -14.09
C THR A 317 8.01 -0.18 -14.37
N THR A 318 8.40 -0.48 -15.61
CA THR A 318 8.83 -1.82 -16.02
C THR A 318 10.32 -1.80 -16.30
N PHE A 319 11.08 -2.56 -15.52
CA PHE A 319 12.50 -2.80 -15.73
C PHE A 319 12.66 -4.09 -16.54
N THR A 320 13.49 -4.04 -17.58
CA THR A 320 13.78 -5.18 -18.44
C THR A 320 15.21 -5.63 -18.24
N LEU A 321 15.45 -6.93 -18.20
CA LEU A 321 16.79 -7.52 -18.20
C LEU A 321 16.91 -8.58 -19.28
N GLU A 322 18.12 -8.74 -19.82
CA GLU A 322 18.49 -9.83 -20.72
C GLU A 322 19.67 -10.57 -20.08
N GLN A 323 19.53 -11.88 -19.91
CA GLN A 323 20.53 -12.72 -19.26
C GLN A 323 20.98 -13.83 -20.22
N GLU A 324 22.29 -13.92 -20.42
CA GLU A 324 22.92 -14.96 -21.22
C GLU A 324 23.23 -16.21 -20.39
N TYR A 325 23.18 -17.38 -21.04
CA TYR A 325 23.60 -18.67 -20.49
C TYR A 325 24.09 -19.59 -21.62
N VAL A 326 24.93 -20.57 -21.31
CA VAL A 326 25.48 -21.51 -22.31
C VAL A 326 24.89 -22.90 -22.09
N VAL A 327 24.37 -23.49 -23.16
CA VAL A 327 23.91 -24.88 -23.21
C VAL A 327 24.98 -25.72 -23.86
N VAL A 328 25.49 -26.72 -23.14
CA VAL A 328 26.52 -27.63 -23.64
C VAL A 328 25.88 -28.89 -24.19
N LYS A 329 26.33 -29.33 -25.36
CA LYS A 329 25.90 -30.58 -25.98
C LYS A 329 26.32 -31.75 -25.09
N PRO A 330 25.39 -32.59 -24.63
CA PRO A 330 25.77 -33.76 -23.87
C PRO A 330 26.47 -34.76 -24.79
N VAL A 331 27.70 -35.16 -24.42
CA VAL A 331 28.49 -36.16 -25.15
C VAL A 331 28.55 -37.42 -24.30
N ILE A 332 28.17 -38.55 -24.90
CA ILE A 332 28.27 -39.87 -24.27
C ILE A 332 29.71 -40.34 -24.36
N LYS A 333 30.31 -40.68 -23.22
CA LYS A 333 31.59 -41.37 -23.15
C LYS A 333 31.35 -42.77 -22.61
N VAL A 334 31.72 -43.78 -23.39
CA VAL A 334 31.63 -45.18 -22.98
C VAL A 334 33.04 -45.66 -22.67
N GLU A 335 33.26 -46.01 -21.41
CA GLU A 335 34.48 -46.65 -20.93
C GLU A 335 34.18 -48.13 -20.68
N SER A 336 35.02 -49.01 -21.22
CA SER A 336 34.98 -50.44 -20.96
C SER A 336 36.29 -50.84 -20.30
N GLN A 337 36.20 -51.58 -19.20
CA GLN A 337 37.41 -52.08 -18.53
C GLN A 337 38.14 -53.15 -19.36
N ALA A 338 37.48 -53.79 -20.34
CA ALA A 338 37.98 -55.02 -20.94
C ALA A 338 37.86 -55.13 -22.49
N VAL A 339 37.09 -54.28 -23.19
CA VAL A 339 36.81 -54.57 -24.62
C VAL A 339 36.41 -53.36 -25.47
N SER A 340 36.81 -53.37 -26.75
CA SER A 340 36.32 -52.47 -27.81
C SER A 340 35.08 -53.00 -28.56
N ALA A 341 34.68 -54.25 -28.32
CA ALA A 341 33.50 -54.89 -28.90
C ALA A 341 32.75 -55.71 -27.85
N LEU A 342 31.42 -55.82 -27.95
CA LEU A 342 30.63 -56.58 -26.99
C LEU A 342 30.65 -58.07 -27.33
N TYR A 343 30.66 -58.95 -26.34
CA TYR A 343 30.56 -60.41 -26.55
C TYR A 343 29.11 -60.87 -26.56
N PHE A 344 28.77 -61.69 -27.55
CA PHE A 344 27.44 -62.26 -27.76
C PHE A 344 27.02 -63.12 -26.57
N ASN A 345 25.78 -62.93 -26.09
CA ASN A 345 25.18 -63.69 -24.99
C ASN A 345 25.96 -63.66 -23.66
N CYS A 346 26.88 -62.70 -23.49
CA CYS A 346 27.66 -62.48 -22.27
C CYS A 346 27.34 -61.13 -21.64
N GLY A 347 27.53 -61.02 -20.31
CA GLY A 347 27.44 -59.75 -19.59
C GLY A 347 28.66 -58.88 -19.87
N ASN A 348 28.47 -57.79 -20.61
CA ASN A 348 29.51 -56.82 -20.91
C ASN A 348 29.35 -55.61 -19.99
N ALA A 349 30.26 -55.45 -19.02
CA ALA A 349 30.25 -54.32 -18.10
C ALA A 349 30.82 -53.06 -18.77
N LEU A 350 30.02 -52.00 -18.82
CA LEU A 350 30.38 -50.69 -19.35
C LEU A 350 30.16 -49.63 -18.28
N ASN A 351 30.97 -48.58 -18.33
CA ASN A 351 30.74 -47.35 -17.61
C ASN A 351 30.44 -46.24 -18.62
N ILE A 352 29.19 -45.78 -18.63
CA ILE A 352 28.73 -44.72 -19.51
C ILE A 352 28.61 -43.43 -18.71
N THR A 353 29.35 -42.41 -19.13
CA THR A 353 29.34 -41.09 -18.49
C THR A 353 28.97 -40.00 -19.47
N VAL A 354 28.38 -38.93 -18.97
CA VAL A 354 28.09 -37.71 -19.74
C VAL A 354 28.69 -36.54 -18.96
N PRO A 355 29.96 -36.17 -19.22
CA PRO A 355 30.71 -35.24 -18.36
C PRO A 355 30.02 -33.89 -18.14
N ALA A 356 29.32 -33.37 -19.16
CA ALA A 356 28.61 -32.09 -19.10
C ALA A 356 27.49 -32.07 -18.04
N LEU A 357 26.95 -33.22 -17.65
CA LEU A 357 25.89 -33.32 -16.63
C LEU A 357 26.46 -33.41 -15.21
N GLY A 358 27.72 -33.81 -15.05
CA GLY A 358 28.40 -33.87 -13.76
C GLY A 358 27.55 -34.54 -12.66
N ALA A 359 27.36 -33.84 -11.54
CA ALA A 359 26.57 -34.32 -10.41
C ALA A 359 25.07 -34.50 -10.71
N LEU A 360 24.54 -33.79 -11.71
CA LEU A 360 23.14 -33.88 -12.16
C LEU A 360 22.89 -35.09 -13.06
N TYR A 361 23.92 -35.89 -13.36
CA TYR A 361 23.75 -37.12 -14.14
C TYR A 361 22.88 -38.13 -13.37
N ASP A 362 21.77 -38.51 -13.97
CA ASP A 362 20.80 -39.48 -13.46
C ASP A 362 20.44 -40.51 -14.55
N PRO A 363 21.35 -41.45 -14.85
CA PRO A 363 21.27 -42.26 -16.04
C PRO A 363 20.17 -43.33 -16.02
N SER A 364 19.59 -43.52 -17.20
CA SER A 364 18.78 -44.66 -17.60
C SER A 364 19.30 -45.17 -18.94
N PHE A 365 19.32 -46.50 -19.10
CA PHE A 365 19.87 -47.17 -20.27
C PHE A 365 18.83 -48.13 -20.83
N SER A 366 18.71 -48.15 -22.15
CA SER A 366 17.99 -49.19 -22.87
C SER A 366 18.84 -49.71 -24.02
N ALA A 367 18.65 -50.96 -24.42
CA ALA A 367 19.38 -51.55 -25.52
C ALA A 367 18.41 -52.11 -26.57
N THR A 368 18.68 -51.81 -27.84
CA THR A 368 18.09 -52.51 -28.99
C THR A 368 19.08 -53.55 -29.48
N GLY A 369 18.65 -54.79 -29.65
CA GLY A 369 19.54 -55.92 -30.01
C GLY A 369 20.26 -56.56 -28.82
N GLY A 370 19.79 -56.29 -27.59
CA GLY A 370 20.27 -56.87 -26.34
C GLY A 370 19.46 -56.39 -25.14
N THR A 371 19.88 -56.78 -23.94
CA THR A 371 19.31 -56.30 -22.67
C THR A 371 20.31 -55.38 -21.98
N ALA A 372 19.82 -54.27 -21.40
CA ALA A 372 20.61 -53.39 -20.55
C ALA A 372 20.19 -53.55 -19.09
N ILE A 373 21.15 -53.86 -18.21
CA ILE A 373 20.93 -54.04 -16.78
C ILE A 373 21.71 -52.94 -16.06
N LYS A 374 21.02 -52.17 -15.23
CA LYS A 374 21.63 -51.08 -14.46
C LYS A 374 22.60 -51.63 -13.43
N GLY A 375 23.82 -51.08 -13.37
CA GLY A 375 24.83 -51.41 -12.37
C GLY A 375 24.56 -50.76 -11.01
N ALA A 376 25.45 -51.03 -10.05
CA ALA A 376 25.31 -50.55 -8.68
C ALA A 376 25.61 -49.04 -8.56
N LYS A 377 26.54 -48.51 -9.37
CA LYS A 377 26.89 -47.08 -9.39
C LYS A 377 26.28 -46.36 -10.58
N LYS A 378 26.14 -45.04 -10.46
CA LYS A 378 25.73 -44.16 -11.57
C LYS A 378 26.71 -44.32 -12.74
N GLY A 379 26.19 -44.65 -13.91
CA GLY A 379 26.97 -44.84 -15.14
C GLY A 379 27.30 -46.29 -15.44
N GLU A 380 27.33 -47.17 -14.44
CA GLU A 380 27.58 -48.59 -14.66
C GLU A 380 26.36 -49.27 -15.30
N VAL A 381 26.60 -50.04 -16.35
CA VAL A 381 25.58 -50.82 -17.05
C VAL A 381 26.19 -52.13 -17.56
N THR A 382 25.44 -53.21 -17.42
CA THR A 382 25.78 -54.51 -18.03
C THR A 382 24.91 -54.72 -19.25
N ILE A 383 25.54 -54.90 -20.41
CA ILE A 383 24.86 -55.16 -21.67
C ILE A 383 24.99 -56.64 -22.03
N ILE A 384 23.86 -57.29 -22.31
CA ILE A 384 23.80 -58.67 -22.78
C ILE A 384 23.28 -58.67 -24.23
N PRO A 385 24.16 -58.76 -25.23
CA PRO A 385 23.77 -58.76 -26.63
C PRO A 385 23.04 -60.04 -27.05
N ASN A 386 22.01 -59.91 -27.88
CA ASN A 386 21.31 -61.04 -28.52
C ASN A 386 21.27 -60.93 -30.06
N SER A 387 22.03 -59.97 -30.62
CA SER A 387 22.13 -59.71 -32.05
C SER A 387 23.57 -59.34 -32.43
N LYS A 388 23.83 -59.16 -33.74
CA LYS A 388 25.18 -58.79 -34.24
C LYS A 388 25.57 -57.34 -33.95
N GLN A 389 24.61 -56.49 -33.58
CA GLN A 389 24.83 -55.08 -33.30
C GLN A 389 23.88 -54.62 -32.19
N VAL A 390 24.41 -54.00 -31.15
CA VAL A 390 23.62 -53.44 -30.06
C VAL A 390 23.64 -51.93 -30.14
N LYS A 391 22.46 -51.30 -30.12
CA LYS A 391 22.31 -49.86 -29.95
C LYS A 391 21.90 -49.57 -28.52
N ILE A 392 22.77 -48.90 -27.77
CA ILE A 392 22.52 -48.49 -26.38
C ILE A 392 21.97 -47.06 -26.42
N ASN A 393 20.73 -46.86 -26.01
CA ASN A 393 20.15 -45.54 -25.83
C ASN A 393 20.36 -45.07 -24.40
N VAL A 394 20.82 -43.83 -24.24
CA VAL A 394 21.16 -43.21 -22.97
C VAL A 394 20.20 -42.04 -22.73
N SER A 395 19.60 -42.01 -21.55
CA SER A 395 18.77 -40.90 -21.07
C SER A 395 19.18 -40.49 -19.66
N SER A 396 18.90 -39.26 -19.26
CA SER A 396 19.15 -38.76 -17.90
C SER A 396 17.96 -37.96 -17.38
N GLY A 397 17.44 -38.31 -16.20
CA GLY A 397 16.28 -37.63 -15.60
C GLY A 397 15.05 -37.59 -16.52
N GLY A 398 14.85 -38.63 -17.34
CA GLY A 398 13.78 -38.73 -18.33
C GLY A 398 14.06 -38.09 -19.70
N ASN A 399 15.15 -37.33 -19.86
CA ASN A 399 15.51 -36.70 -21.14
C ASN A 399 16.45 -37.61 -21.95
N ALA A 400 16.15 -37.84 -23.23
CA ALA A 400 17.03 -38.57 -24.13
C ALA A 400 18.31 -37.77 -24.41
N ILE A 401 19.47 -38.41 -24.22
CA ILE A 401 20.77 -37.81 -24.51
C ILE A 401 21.23 -38.20 -25.91
N GLY A 402 21.14 -39.49 -26.23
CA GLY A 402 21.62 -40.03 -27.50
C GLY A 402 21.73 -41.54 -27.43
N SER A 403 22.46 -42.11 -28.39
CA SER A 403 22.66 -43.54 -28.47
C SER A 403 24.02 -43.88 -29.05
N GLU A 404 24.66 -44.91 -28.52
CA GLU A 404 25.93 -45.46 -29.02
C GLU A 404 25.69 -46.86 -29.58
N THR A 405 26.35 -47.18 -30.69
CA THR A 405 26.16 -48.46 -31.37
C THR A 405 27.44 -49.28 -31.32
N PHE A 406 27.31 -50.53 -30.88
CA PHE A 406 28.42 -51.46 -30.71
C PHE A 406 28.25 -52.69 -31.59
N SER A 407 29.33 -53.12 -32.21
CA SER A 407 29.42 -54.41 -32.90
C SER A 407 29.60 -55.54 -31.88
N VAL A 408 28.97 -56.68 -32.14
CA VAL A 408 28.99 -57.84 -31.26
C VAL A 408 29.83 -58.95 -31.87
N ARG A 409 30.73 -59.54 -31.08
CA ARG A 409 31.58 -60.66 -31.47
C ARG A 409 31.17 -61.94 -30.75
N PRO A 410 31.34 -63.12 -31.36
CA PRO A 410 31.26 -64.37 -30.63
C PRO A 410 32.36 -64.44 -29.57
N ILE A 411 32.13 -65.27 -28.56
CA ILE A 411 33.13 -65.55 -27.51
C ILE A 411 34.33 -66.24 -28.20
N PRO A 412 35.59 -65.82 -27.93
CA PRO A 412 36.78 -66.41 -28.51
C PRO A 412 36.93 -67.90 -28.24
#